data_AF-A0A3D3UMX2-F1
#
_entry.id   AF-A0A3D3UMX2-F1
#
_cell.length_a   1.000
_cell.length_b   1.000
_cell.length_c   1.000
_cell.angle_alpha   90.00
_cell.angle_beta   90.00
_cell.angle_gamma   90.00
#
_symmetry.space_group_name_H-M   'P 1'
#
loop_
_entity.id
_entity.type
_entity.pdbx_description
1 polymer ?
#
loop_
_entity_poly.entity_id
_entity_poly.type
_entity_poly.pdbx_seq_one_letter_code
_entity_poly.pdbx_strand_id
1 'polypeptide(L)'
;MVFSKSIKVTFEHYGWMSPDENPKYESNSWNEREDDYSSVAFWYQTGEPTFKASAPHARQRRLPNLDRIIAAREYTTDDYHGRGQAVAQNLDVYPDGHLFYRPEGQDDAWLEIPFEIEKKEPQRLLLVMTRSYDYGRYQAYLNGVKLVGVIDLYSSDISTREYHLLDFWPEPGKYKLRLECVGKNPVSGSYYLGIESVRLRRRRPRVSQYRHDVDKNWRKNPVLHD
;
A
#
# COMPACT_ATOMS: atom_id res chain seq x y z
N MET A 1 21.26 -29.25 -29.28
CA MET A 1 22.54 -28.77 -28.74
C MET A 1 22.57 -29.16 -27.27
N VAL A 2 23.48 -30.04 -26.85
CA VAL A 2 23.55 -30.57 -25.47
C VAL A 2 24.76 -29.91 -24.79
N PHE A 3 24.56 -29.29 -23.62
CA PHE A 3 25.66 -28.70 -22.86
C PHE A 3 26.63 -29.79 -22.40
N SER A 4 27.93 -29.64 -22.70
CA SER A 4 28.95 -30.68 -22.42
C SER A 4 29.86 -30.37 -21.22
N LYS A 5 29.77 -29.17 -20.62
CA LYS A 5 30.60 -28.76 -19.46
C LYS A 5 29.82 -27.97 -18.40
N SER A 6 29.29 -26.81 -18.73
CA SER A 6 28.57 -25.96 -17.78
C SER A 6 27.56 -25.03 -18.45
N ILE A 7 26.61 -24.54 -17.66
CA ILE A 7 25.67 -23.48 -18.00
C ILE A 7 25.98 -22.31 -17.06
N LYS A 8 26.06 -21.09 -17.61
CA LYS A 8 26.16 -19.84 -16.84
C LYS A 8 24.87 -19.07 -16.99
N VAL A 9 24.29 -18.66 -15.86
CA VAL A 9 23.15 -17.75 -15.79
C VAL A 9 23.61 -16.50 -15.05
N THR A 10 23.23 -15.32 -15.56
CA THR A 10 23.50 -14.02 -14.94
C THR A 10 22.24 -13.19 -14.98
N PHE A 11 21.95 -12.49 -13.89
CA PHE A 11 20.84 -11.55 -13.80
C PHE A 11 21.37 -10.12 -13.99
N GLU A 12 20.71 -9.35 -14.85
CA GLU A 12 20.87 -7.90 -14.90
C GLU A 12 19.96 -7.32 -13.81
N HIS A 13 20.54 -6.52 -12.93
CA HIS A 13 19.88 -6.01 -11.72
C HIS A 13 20.06 -4.49 -11.61
N TYR A 14 20.28 -3.81 -12.73
CA TYR A 14 20.29 -2.37 -12.79
C TYR A 14 18.89 -1.87 -13.16
N GLY A 15 18.64 -0.60 -12.92
CA GLY A 15 17.41 0.03 -13.36
C GLY A 15 17.04 1.25 -12.56
N TRP A 16 15.78 1.63 -12.73
CA TRP A 16 15.18 2.73 -12.01
C TRP A 16 14.90 2.36 -10.56
N MET A 17 15.12 3.31 -9.65
CA MET A 17 14.70 3.28 -8.25
C MET A 17 14.34 4.70 -7.81
N SER A 18 13.59 4.81 -6.72
CA SER A 18 13.28 6.11 -6.14
C SER A 18 14.57 6.84 -5.69
N PRO A 19 14.63 8.17 -5.78
CA PRO A 19 15.82 8.93 -5.36
C PRO A 19 16.20 8.71 -3.89
N ASP A 20 15.24 8.48 -3.00
CA ASP A 20 15.51 8.23 -1.57
C ASP A 20 16.15 6.86 -1.29
N GLU A 21 16.11 5.95 -2.26
CA GLU A 21 16.80 4.66 -2.23
C GLU A 21 18.20 4.72 -2.87
N ASN A 22 18.56 5.84 -3.49
CA ASN A 22 19.83 6.07 -4.15
C ASN A 22 20.81 6.82 -3.22
N PRO A 23 22.07 6.38 -3.06
CA PRO A 23 23.05 7.03 -2.17
C PRO A 23 23.37 8.49 -2.51
N LYS A 24 23.14 8.92 -3.75
CA LYS A 24 23.37 10.30 -4.23
C LYS A 24 22.10 11.14 -4.26
N TYR A 25 20.94 10.56 -3.95
CA TYR A 25 19.64 11.23 -4.05
C TYR A 25 19.32 11.78 -5.46
N GLU A 26 19.73 11.04 -6.49
CA GLU A 26 19.53 11.41 -7.90
C GLU A 26 18.49 10.52 -8.57
N SER A 27 17.69 11.10 -9.47
CA SER A 27 16.80 10.34 -10.35
C SER A 27 17.56 9.90 -11.60
N ASN A 28 17.86 8.60 -11.72
CA ASN A 28 18.46 8.02 -12.91
C ASN A 28 18.07 6.54 -13.06
N SER A 29 18.31 5.95 -14.23
CA SER A 29 17.93 4.56 -14.55
C SER A 29 19.06 3.54 -14.38
N TRP A 30 20.19 3.92 -13.79
CA TRP A 30 21.40 3.09 -13.70
C TRP A 30 21.80 2.84 -12.26
N ASN A 31 20.87 2.30 -11.47
CA ASN A 31 21.12 1.95 -10.07
C ASN A 31 21.07 0.45 -9.86
N GLU A 32 21.95 -0.08 -9.02
CA GLU A 32 21.88 -1.46 -8.55
C GLU A 32 20.65 -1.65 -7.65
N ARG A 33 19.66 -2.43 -8.12
CA ARG A 33 18.36 -2.61 -7.48
C ARG A 33 18.36 -3.79 -6.52
N GLU A 34 17.65 -3.62 -5.40
CA GLU A 34 17.36 -4.70 -4.45
C GLU A 34 16.04 -5.38 -4.84
N ASP A 35 16.08 -6.27 -5.82
CA ASP A 35 14.89 -7.01 -6.24
C ASP A 35 14.85 -8.41 -5.63
N ASP A 36 13.64 -8.86 -5.26
CA ASP A 36 13.40 -10.26 -4.95
C ASP A 36 13.30 -11.06 -6.26
N TYR A 37 14.25 -11.97 -6.50
CA TYR A 37 14.24 -12.81 -7.68
C TYR A 37 13.82 -14.24 -7.35
N SER A 38 13.04 -14.84 -8.25
CA SER A 38 12.77 -16.27 -8.25
C SER A 38 12.94 -16.79 -9.68
N SER A 39 13.65 -17.91 -9.83
CA SER A 39 13.89 -18.55 -11.12
C SER A 39 13.64 -20.05 -11.00
N VAL A 40 13.05 -20.64 -12.04
CA VAL A 40 12.80 -22.08 -12.14
C VAL A 40 13.45 -22.60 -13.40
N ALA A 41 14.21 -23.68 -13.28
CA ALA A 41 14.80 -24.40 -14.40
C ALA A 41 14.16 -25.79 -14.50
N PHE A 42 13.77 -26.18 -15.71
CA PHE A 42 13.27 -27.51 -16.01
C PHE A 42 14.36 -28.33 -16.68
N TRP A 43 14.57 -29.56 -16.21
CA TRP A 43 15.53 -30.50 -16.77
C TRP A 43 14.80 -31.79 -17.10
N TYR A 44 15.09 -32.35 -18.27
CA TYR A 44 14.58 -33.66 -18.68
C TYR A 44 15.67 -34.70 -18.44
N GLN A 45 15.33 -35.76 -17.71
CA GLN A 45 16.23 -36.91 -17.50
C GLN A 45 15.61 -38.17 -18.07
N THR A 46 16.45 -39.08 -18.53
CA THR A 46 16.06 -40.45 -18.89
C THR A 46 16.25 -41.35 -17.67
N GLY A 47 15.22 -42.10 -17.27
CA GLY A 47 15.24 -42.99 -16.09
C GLY A 47 14.37 -42.49 -14.92
N GLU A 48 14.33 -43.25 -13.83
CA GLU A 48 13.53 -42.91 -12.65
C GLU A 48 14.19 -41.77 -11.85
N PRO A 49 13.46 -40.69 -11.52
CA PRO A 49 13.96 -39.62 -10.66
C PRO A 49 14.35 -40.14 -9.27
N THR A 50 15.62 -39.96 -8.88
CA THR A 50 16.10 -40.33 -7.54
C THR A 50 15.94 -39.21 -6.50
N PHE A 51 15.53 -38.01 -6.94
CA PHE A 51 15.39 -36.85 -6.07
C PHE A 51 14.09 -36.92 -5.26
N LYS A 52 14.22 -36.89 -3.92
CA LYS A 52 13.08 -36.93 -3.00
C LYS A 52 12.63 -35.56 -2.49
N ALA A 53 13.42 -34.50 -2.71
CA ALA A 53 13.06 -33.19 -2.19
C ALA A 53 11.93 -32.58 -3.05
N SER A 54 10.94 -32.02 -2.38
CA SER A 54 9.84 -31.30 -3.03
C SER A 54 10.05 -29.80 -2.87
N ALA A 55 9.60 -29.01 -3.84
CA ALA A 55 9.55 -27.57 -3.66
C ALA A 55 8.69 -27.24 -2.44
N PRO A 56 9.06 -26.23 -1.62
CA PRO A 56 8.27 -25.84 -0.47
C PRO A 56 6.86 -25.45 -0.91
N HIS A 57 5.88 -25.79 -0.07
CA HIS A 57 4.48 -25.52 -0.34
C HIS A 57 4.27 -24.02 -0.59
N ALA A 58 3.31 -23.62 -1.45
CA ALA A 58 3.11 -22.21 -1.80
C ALA A 58 2.97 -21.28 -0.58
N ARG A 59 2.32 -21.76 0.49
CA ARG A 59 2.20 -21.05 1.78
C ARG A 59 3.54 -20.73 2.46
N GLN A 60 4.57 -21.54 2.24
CA GLN A 60 5.93 -21.34 2.77
C GLN A 60 6.77 -20.40 1.89
N ARG A 61 6.28 -20.06 0.69
CA ARG A 61 6.94 -19.17 -0.27
C ARG A 61 6.33 -17.77 -0.31
N ARG A 62 5.51 -17.43 0.69
CA ARG A 62 4.92 -16.10 0.83
C ARG A 62 5.96 -15.17 1.46
N LEU A 63 6.24 -14.05 0.80
CA LEU A 63 7.10 -13.01 1.37
C LEU A 63 6.48 -12.46 2.67
N PRO A 64 7.30 -12.07 3.65
CA PRO A 64 6.80 -11.45 4.88
C PRO A 64 6.05 -10.16 4.53
N ASN A 65 4.94 -9.91 5.24
CA ASN A 65 4.25 -8.63 5.11
C ASN A 65 5.08 -7.52 5.76
N LEU A 66 5.32 -6.44 5.03
CA LEU A 66 6.05 -5.26 5.50
C LEU A 66 5.12 -4.20 6.13
N ASP A 67 3.82 -4.41 6.04
CA ASP A 67 2.81 -3.47 6.51
C ASP A 67 2.50 -3.69 7.99
N ARG A 68 2.50 -2.59 8.76
CA ARG A 68 1.69 -2.52 9.98
C ARG A 68 0.27 -2.14 9.58
N ILE A 69 -0.69 -3.00 9.89
CA ILE A 69 -2.09 -2.87 9.47
C ILE A 69 -2.91 -2.28 10.61
N ILE A 70 -3.67 -1.23 10.31
CA ILE A 70 -4.70 -0.66 11.17
C ILE A 70 -6.04 -0.96 10.52
N ALA A 71 -6.76 -1.94 11.06
CA ALA A 71 -8.00 -2.44 10.49
C ALA A 71 -9.11 -1.39 10.62
N ALA A 72 -9.63 -0.91 9.49
CA ALA A 72 -10.57 0.19 9.50
C ALA A 72 -11.94 -0.20 10.07
N ARG A 73 -12.30 -1.50 10.00
CA ARG A 73 -13.57 -2.04 10.51
C ARG A 73 -13.83 -1.79 12.00
N GLU A 74 -12.80 -1.41 12.75
CA GLU A 74 -12.89 -1.09 14.18
C GLU A 74 -13.45 0.33 14.45
N TYR A 75 -13.44 1.22 13.45
CA TYR A 75 -13.73 2.65 13.62
C TYR A 75 -15.13 3.04 13.10
N THR A 76 -16.16 2.34 13.58
CA THR A 76 -17.56 2.48 13.09
C THR A 76 -18.45 3.36 13.96
N THR A 77 -17.96 3.83 15.10
CA THR A 77 -18.71 4.72 16.00
C THR A 77 -18.70 6.16 15.51
N ASP A 78 -19.71 6.95 15.93
CA ASP A 78 -19.93 8.33 15.49
C ASP A 78 -18.73 9.28 15.70
N ASP A 79 -17.80 8.96 16.62
CA ASP A 79 -16.57 9.74 16.81
C ASP A 79 -15.62 9.70 15.59
N TYR A 80 -15.78 8.71 14.70
CA TYR A 80 -14.86 8.44 13.59
C TYR A 80 -15.44 8.78 12.23
N HIS A 81 -16.68 9.26 12.14
CA HIS A 81 -17.25 9.66 10.86
C HIS A 81 -18.22 10.83 11.00
N GLY A 82 -18.40 11.53 9.89
CA GLY A 82 -19.44 12.55 9.78
C GLY A 82 -20.81 11.93 9.50
N ARG A 83 -21.75 12.75 9.05
CA ARG A 83 -23.13 12.32 8.77
C ARG A 83 -23.18 11.09 7.85
N GLY A 84 -23.97 10.10 8.25
CA GLY A 84 -24.11 8.83 7.53
C GLY A 84 -23.79 7.63 8.43
N GLN A 85 -24.06 6.43 7.93
CA GLN A 85 -23.84 5.21 8.70
C GLN A 85 -22.49 4.57 8.34
N ALA A 86 -21.65 4.27 9.33
CA ALA A 86 -20.49 3.39 9.18
C ALA A 86 -20.77 2.02 9.82
N VAL A 87 -20.45 0.94 9.10
CA VAL A 87 -20.61 -0.44 9.61
C VAL A 87 -19.43 -1.30 9.19
N ALA A 88 -19.11 -2.31 10.00
CA ALA A 88 -18.23 -3.38 9.57
C ALA A 88 -19.01 -4.31 8.62
N GLN A 89 -18.44 -4.61 7.46
CA GLN A 89 -19.04 -5.48 6.45
C GLN A 89 -18.02 -6.52 5.98
N ASN A 90 -18.46 -7.77 5.85
CA ASN A 90 -17.65 -8.82 5.23
C ASN A 90 -17.80 -8.75 3.70
N LEU A 91 -16.69 -8.89 2.99
CA LEU A 91 -16.65 -9.00 1.53
C LEU A 91 -15.65 -10.08 1.16
N ASP A 92 -15.95 -10.90 0.15
CA ASP A 92 -15.10 -12.02 -0.26
C ASP A 92 -13.67 -11.62 -0.68
N VAL A 93 -13.47 -10.34 -1.02
CA VAL A 93 -12.17 -9.77 -1.39
C VAL A 93 -11.25 -9.53 -0.18
N TYR A 94 -11.76 -9.59 1.05
CA TYR A 94 -10.99 -9.43 2.28
C TYR A 94 -11.32 -10.53 3.29
N PRO A 95 -10.30 -11.26 3.80
CA PRO A 95 -10.52 -12.28 4.83
C PRO A 95 -11.25 -11.73 6.07
N ASP A 96 -10.91 -10.51 6.46
CA ASP A 96 -11.42 -9.84 7.65
C ASP A 96 -12.38 -8.69 7.30
N GLY A 97 -12.97 -8.67 6.10
CA GLY A 97 -13.92 -7.63 5.69
C GLY A 97 -13.33 -6.21 5.68
N HIS A 98 -14.19 -5.20 5.78
CA HIS A 98 -13.83 -3.79 5.72
C HIS A 98 -14.81 -2.90 6.52
N LEU A 99 -14.51 -1.61 6.65
CA LEU A 99 -15.48 -0.60 7.05
C LEU A 99 -16.21 -0.08 5.81
N PHE A 100 -17.54 -0.06 5.88
CA PHE A 100 -18.42 0.49 4.88
C PHE A 100 -19.15 1.73 5.42
N TYR A 101 -18.83 2.89 4.84
CA TYR A 101 -19.41 4.18 5.19
C TYR A 101 -20.37 4.66 4.11
N ARG A 102 -21.59 5.04 4.54
CA ARG A 102 -22.71 5.43 3.68
C ARG A 102 -23.22 6.82 4.03
N PRO A 103 -22.53 7.88 3.60
CA PRO A 103 -23.07 9.23 3.67
C PRO A 103 -24.20 9.43 2.64
N GLU A 104 -25.15 10.30 2.97
CA GLU A 104 -26.26 10.67 2.08
C GLU A 104 -25.83 11.66 0.98
N GLY A 105 -24.75 12.39 1.21
CA GLY A 105 -24.24 13.45 0.33
C GLY A 105 -22.80 13.83 0.67
N GLN A 106 -22.34 14.93 0.10
CA GLN A 106 -21.00 15.45 0.37
C GLN A 106 -20.92 16.22 1.70
N ASP A 107 -22.03 16.83 2.13
CA ASP A 107 -22.06 17.71 3.30
C ASP A 107 -21.80 16.92 4.58
N ASP A 108 -20.78 17.36 5.34
CA ASP A 108 -20.30 16.69 6.56
C ASP A 108 -20.01 15.19 6.37
N ALA A 109 -19.57 14.79 5.18
CA ALA A 109 -19.22 13.41 4.91
C ALA A 109 -17.71 13.19 5.02
N TRP A 110 -17.29 12.52 6.09
CA TRP A 110 -15.89 12.22 6.36
C TRP A 110 -15.74 10.94 7.17
N LEU A 111 -14.55 10.32 7.09
CA LEU A 111 -14.14 9.18 7.92
C LEU A 111 -12.74 9.44 8.47
N GLU A 112 -12.50 9.18 9.75
CA GLU A 112 -11.24 9.36 10.43
C GLU A 112 -10.76 8.06 11.08
N ILE A 113 -9.50 7.69 10.82
CA ILE A 113 -8.86 6.51 11.39
C ILE A 113 -7.60 6.96 12.15
N PRO A 114 -7.59 6.87 13.49
CA PRO A 114 -6.42 7.16 14.29
C PRO A 114 -5.41 6.01 14.24
N PHE A 115 -4.13 6.35 14.39
CA PHE A 115 -3.04 5.39 14.58
C PHE A 115 -1.87 6.02 15.34
N GLU A 116 -0.96 5.19 15.87
CA GLU A 116 0.15 5.67 16.69
C GLU A 116 1.50 5.27 16.10
N ILE A 117 2.42 6.21 15.98
CA ILE A 117 3.80 5.95 15.57
C ILE A 117 4.66 5.76 16.82
N GLU A 118 5.36 4.64 16.90
CA GLU A 118 6.23 4.33 18.04
C GLU A 118 7.64 4.89 17.85
N LYS A 119 8.13 4.91 16.61
CA LYS A 119 9.53 5.16 16.27
C LYS A 119 9.62 6.01 15.02
N LYS A 120 10.61 6.90 14.97
CA LYS A 120 10.93 7.66 13.77
C LYS A 120 11.75 6.80 12.81
N GLU A 121 11.09 6.26 11.79
CA GLU A 121 11.66 5.43 10.74
C GLU A 121 10.98 5.75 9.40
N PRO A 122 11.60 5.49 8.24
CA PRO A 122 10.98 5.77 6.95
C PRO A 122 9.83 4.81 6.71
N GLN A 123 8.65 5.35 6.45
CA GLN A 123 7.43 4.59 6.19
C GLN A 123 6.74 5.14 4.95
N ARG A 124 6.00 4.26 4.27
CA ARG A 124 4.98 4.65 3.31
C ARG A 124 3.61 4.51 3.95
N LEU A 125 2.85 5.60 3.98
CA LEU A 125 1.44 5.59 4.32
C LEU A 125 0.62 5.25 3.08
N LEU A 126 -0.21 4.21 3.18
CA LEU A 126 -1.11 3.80 2.11
C LEU A 126 -2.43 3.26 2.68
N LEU A 127 -3.44 3.20 1.82
CA LEU A 127 -4.77 2.68 2.14
C LEU A 127 -5.07 1.47 1.27
N VAL A 128 -5.74 0.48 1.85
CA VAL A 128 -6.37 -0.60 1.08
C VAL A 128 -7.86 -0.34 1.05
N MET A 129 -8.37 -0.06 -0.14
CA MET A 129 -9.70 0.51 -0.34
C MET A 129 -10.51 -0.35 -1.31
N THR A 130 -11.81 -0.47 -1.02
CA THR A 130 -12.79 -1.06 -1.94
C THR A 130 -13.20 -0.02 -2.95
N ARG A 131 -13.34 -0.45 -4.20
CA ARG A 131 -13.99 0.30 -5.27
C ARG A 131 -15.28 -0.39 -5.67
N SER A 132 -16.30 0.38 -6.01
CA SER A 132 -17.63 -0.11 -6.42
C SER A 132 -18.38 0.96 -7.22
N TYR A 133 -19.53 0.60 -7.78
CA TYR A 133 -20.31 1.43 -8.71
C TYR A 133 -21.03 2.58 -8.01
N ASP A 134 -21.10 2.56 -6.68
CA ASP A 134 -21.81 3.49 -5.82
C ASP A 134 -20.86 4.30 -4.90
N TYR A 135 -19.55 4.26 -5.18
CA TYR A 135 -18.55 4.87 -4.29
C TYR A 135 -18.15 6.29 -4.76
N GLY A 136 -17.81 7.12 -3.77
CA GLY A 136 -17.52 8.53 -3.93
C GLY A 136 -16.05 8.84 -4.24
N ARG A 137 -15.74 10.14 -4.25
CA ARG A 137 -14.39 10.69 -4.37
C ARG A 137 -13.98 11.32 -3.04
N TYR A 138 -12.79 10.99 -2.58
CA TYR A 138 -12.31 11.38 -1.25
C TYR A 138 -10.94 12.03 -1.28
N GLN A 139 -10.80 13.11 -0.52
CA GLN A 139 -9.52 13.77 -0.27
C GLN A 139 -8.93 13.25 1.06
N ALA A 140 -7.68 12.79 1.02
CA ALA A 140 -6.97 12.36 2.22
C ALA A 140 -6.26 13.55 2.91
N TYR A 141 -6.31 13.53 4.24
CA TYR A 141 -5.60 14.43 5.13
C TYR A 141 -4.91 13.63 6.24
N LEU A 142 -3.71 14.06 6.63
CA LEU A 142 -3.00 13.50 7.78
C LEU A 142 -2.76 14.59 8.81
N ASN A 143 -3.39 14.48 9.98
CA ASN A 143 -3.37 15.53 11.01
C ASN A 143 -3.72 16.93 10.45
N GLY A 144 -4.72 17.00 9.57
CA GLY A 144 -5.16 18.23 8.90
C GLY A 144 -4.31 18.66 7.70
N VAL A 145 -3.18 17.99 7.42
CA VAL A 145 -2.36 18.27 6.22
C VAL A 145 -2.97 17.56 5.02
N LYS A 146 -3.37 18.33 4.00
CA LYS A 146 -3.90 17.79 2.74
C LYS A 146 -2.82 17.02 1.99
N LEU A 147 -3.10 15.76 1.65
CA LEU A 147 -2.20 14.92 0.85
C LEU A 147 -2.50 15.04 -0.65
N VAL A 148 -1.56 14.65 -1.49
CA VAL A 148 -1.68 14.82 -2.94
C VAL A 148 -2.71 13.85 -3.53
N GLY A 149 -3.54 14.36 -4.44
CA GLY A 149 -4.50 13.57 -5.20
C GLY A 149 -5.85 13.39 -4.50
N VAL A 150 -6.88 13.19 -5.32
CA VAL A 150 -8.22 12.78 -4.89
C VAL A 150 -8.38 11.31 -5.25
N ILE A 151 -8.85 10.52 -4.30
CA ILE A 151 -9.10 9.09 -4.45
C ILE A 151 -10.50 8.92 -5.06
N ASP A 152 -10.57 8.52 -6.33
CA ASP A 152 -11.83 8.10 -6.96
C ASP A 152 -12.06 6.61 -6.73
N LEU A 153 -13.06 6.28 -5.92
CA LEU A 153 -13.38 4.91 -5.56
C LEU A 153 -14.40 4.26 -6.51
N TYR A 154 -14.79 4.94 -7.59
CA TYR A 154 -15.68 4.35 -8.59
C TYR A 154 -15.05 3.15 -9.32
N SER A 155 -15.86 2.12 -9.55
CA SER A 155 -15.57 0.96 -10.42
C SER A 155 -16.88 0.30 -10.83
N SER A 156 -17.00 -0.21 -12.06
CA SER A 156 -18.19 -0.99 -12.45
C SER A 156 -18.38 -2.22 -11.57
N ASP A 157 -17.27 -2.83 -11.16
CA ASP A 157 -17.21 -4.08 -10.39
C ASP A 157 -16.53 -3.85 -9.05
N ILE A 158 -16.89 -4.67 -8.06
CA ILE A 158 -16.26 -4.65 -6.75
C ILE A 158 -14.79 -5.09 -6.90
N SER A 159 -13.87 -4.23 -6.47
CA SER A 159 -12.43 -4.53 -6.52
C SER A 159 -11.70 -3.90 -5.34
N THR A 160 -10.49 -4.38 -5.07
CA THR A 160 -9.59 -3.79 -4.08
C THR A 160 -8.47 -3.03 -4.77
N ARG A 161 -8.01 -1.93 -4.17
CA ARG A 161 -6.88 -1.16 -4.67
C ARG A 161 -6.09 -0.54 -3.52
N GLU A 162 -4.77 -0.56 -3.64
CA GLU A 162 -3.87 0.22 -2.80
C GLU A 162 -3.79 1.67 -3.31
N TYR A 163 -3.93 2.62 -2.40
CA TYR A 163 -3.71 4.04 -2.66
C TYR A 163 -2.56 4.53 -1.78
N HIS A 164 -1.44 4.82 -2.42
CA HIS A 164 -0.22 5.28 -1.76
C HIS A 164 -0.32 6.80 -1.59
N LEU A 165 -0.12 7.30 -0.37
CA LEU A 165 -0.41 8.68 -0.04
C LEU A 165 0.83 9.53 0.25
N LEU A 166 1.82 8.92 0.92
CA LEU A 166 2.95 9.67 1.47
C LEU A 166 4.12 8.73 1.80
N ASP A 167 5.33 9.15 1.45
CA ASP A 167 6.58 8.66 2.01
C ASP A 167 7.14 9.68 3.00
N PHE A 168 7.45 9.25 4.22
CA PHE A 168 7.83 10.18 5.29
C PHE A 168 8.57 9.49 6.43
N TRP A 169 9.20 10.34 7.25
CA TRP A 169 9.78 9.98 8.54
C TRP A 169 8.91 10.57 9.66
N PRO A 170 7.82 9.89 10.08
CA PRO A 170 6.95 10.40 11.13
C PRO A 170 7.66 10.49 12.48
N GLU A 171 7.40 11.56 13.22
CA GLU A 171 7.73 11.62 14.65
C GLU A 171 6.83 10.65 15.45
N PRO A 172 7.31 10.05 16.56
CA PRO A 172 6.47 9.27 17.45
C PRO A 172 5.28 10.06 18.00
N GLY A 173 4.15 9.39 18.16
CA GLY A 173 2.92 9.97 18.70
C GLY A 173 1.67 9.61 17.91
N LYS A 174 0.56 10.27 18.23
CA LYS A 174 -0.76 9.99 17.65
C LYS A 174 -0.97 10.74 16.34
N TYR A 175 -1.53 10.02 15.37
CA TYR A 175 -1.87 10.53 14.05
C TYR A 175 -3.33 10.21 13.75
N LYS A 176 -3.93 11.04 12.91
CA LYS A 176 -5.30 10.91 12.41
C LYS A 176 -5.27 11.02 10.90
N LEU A 177 -5.60 9.93 10.21
CA LEU A 177 -5.90 9.97 8.79
C LEU A 177 -7.39 10.29 8.63
N ARG A 178 -7.71 11.32 7.87
CA ARG A 178 -9.08 11.71 7.55
C ARG A 178 -9.32 11.65 6.05
N LEU A 179 -10.43 11.06 5.65
CA LEU A 179 -10.94 11.01 4.29
C LEU A 179 -12.19 11.87 4.22
N GLU A 180 -12.13 12.98 3.50
CA GLU A 180 -13.28 13.88 3.32
C GLU A 180 -13.90 13.68 1.94
N CYS A 181 -15.21 13.55 1.87
CA CYS A 181 -15.93 13.45 0.62
C CYS A 181 -15.83 14.77 -0.15
N VAL A 182 -15.38 14.70 -1.40
CA VAL A 182 -15.28 15.84 -2.32
C VAL A 182 -16.20 15.67 -3.53
N GLY A 183 -17.23 14.85 -3.36
CA GLY A 183 -18.23 14.53 -4.36
C GLY A 183 -18.12 13.09 -4.84
N LYS A 184 -18.59 12.81 -6.05
CA LYS A 184 -18.54 11.47 -6.66
C LYS A 184 -18.23 11.55 -8.14
N ASN A 185 -17.85 10.42 -8.73
CA ASN A 185 -17.78 10.28 -10.18
C ASN A 185 -19.21 10.49 -10.76
N PRO A 186 -19.41 11.19 -11.90
CA PRO A 186 -20.74 11.43 -12.46
C PRO A 186 -21.58 10.16 -12.70
N VAL A 187 -20.93 9.03 -12.98
CA VAL A 187 -21.61 7.73 -13.19
C VAL A 187 -21.75 6.90 -11.91
N SER A 188 -21.25 7.40 -10.77
CA SER A 188 -21.39 6.70 -9.49
C SER A 188 -22.80 6.85 -8.93
N GLY A 189 -23.35 5.75 -8.40
CA GLY A 189 -24.68 5.73 -7.77
C GLY A 189 -24.76 6.60 -6.51
N SER A 190 -23.68 6.66 -5.72
CA SER A 190 -23.69 7.29 -4.40
C SER A 190 -22.33 7.89 -4.03
N TYR A 191 -22.16 8.26 -2.77
CA TYR A 191 -20.95 8.83 -2.17
C TYR A 191 -20.31 7.84 -1.21
N TYR A 192 -20.48 6.53 -1.40
CA TYR A 192 -20.03 5.57 -0.39
C TYR A 192 -18.51 5.42 -0.35
N LEU A 193 -18.02 4.87 0.75
CA LEU A 193 -16.62 4.56 0.94
C LEU A 193 -16.48 3.20 1.62
N GLY A 194 -15.58 2.37 1.09
CA GLY A 194 -15.21 1.11 1.69
C GLY A 194 -13.71 1.08 1.90
N ILE A 195 -13.25 0.93 3.15
CA ILE A 195 -11.84 0.89 3.51
C ILE A 195 -11.54 -0.38 4.32
N GLU A 196 -10.56 -1.15 3.89
CA GLU A 196 -10.10 -2.32 4.66
C GLU A 196 -9.13 -1.86 5.75
N SER A 197 -8.09 -1.13 5.37
CA SER A 197 -7.08 -0.69 6.34
C SER A 197 -6.33 0.57 5.95
N VAL A 198 -5.81 1.23 6.98
CA VAL A 198 -4.67 2.14 6.87
C VAL A 198 -3.42 1.32 7.14
N ARG A 199 -2.39 1.50 6.31
CA ARG A 199 -1.14 0.74 6.43
C ARG A 199 0.06 1.65 6.46
N LEU A 200 1.01 1.26 7.30
CA LEU A 200 2.37 1.80 7.30
C LEU A 200 3.30 0.71 6.79
N ARG A 201 3.72 0.86 5.54
CA ARG A 201 4.65 -0.05 4.88
C ARG A 201 6.06 0.40 5.17
N ARG A 202 6.89 -0.52 5.69
CA ARG A 202 8.32 -0.26 5.86
C ARG A 202 8.96 0.08 4.53
N ARG A 203 9.81 1.10 4.50
CA ARG A 203 10.69 1.36 3.35
C ARG A 203 11.92 0.45 3.40
N ARG A 204 12.64 0.39 2.29
CA ARG A 204 13.85 -0.45 2.18
C ARG A 204 14.89 -0.06 3.24
N PRO A 205 15.71 -1.01 3.71
CA PRO A 205 16.77 -0.72 4.68
C PRO A 205 17.70 0.42 4.27
N ARG A 206 17.98 0.56 2.96
CA ARG A 206 18.82 1.64 2.42
C ARG A 206 18.25 3.04 2.64
N VAL A 207 16.92 3.22 2.60
CA VAL A 207 16.30 4.53 2.92
C VAL A 207 16.64 4.92 4.36
N SER A 208 16.58 3.95 5.29
CA SER A 208 16.97 4.16 6.68
C SER A 208 18.47 4.44 6.86
N GLN A 209 19.32 3.88 5.99
CA GLN A 209 20.77 4.09 6.02
C GLN A 209 21.17 5.46 5.46
N TYR A 210 20.63 5.84 4.30
CA TYR A 210 20.99 7.08 3.62
C TYR A 210 20.33 8.32 4.22
N ARG A 211 19.13 8.17 4.79
CA ARG A 211 18.45 9.21 5.59
C ARG A 211 18.25 10.55 4.87
N HIS A 212 18.19 10.56 3.53
CA HIS A 212 18.08 11.79 2.74
C HIS A 212 16.88 12.68 3.15
N ASP A 213 15.79 12.06 3.59
CA ASP A 213 14.53 12.74 3.89
C ASP A 213 14.23 12.86 5.39
N VAL A 214 15.15 12.49 6.28
CA VAL A 214 14.86 12.36 7.73
C VAL A 214 14.49 13.67 8.42
N ASP A 215 15.06 14.78 7.96
CA ASP A 215 14.83 16.13 8.50
C ASP A 215 13.81 16.93 7.67
N LYS A 216 13.28 16.34 6.59
CA LYS A 216 12.27 16.99 5.77
C LYS A 216 10.94 17.05 6.51
N ASN A 217 10.34 18.22 6.49
CA ASN A 217 9.02 18.41 7.08
C ASN A 217 7.94 18.01 6.07
N TRP A 218 7.49 16.75 6.17
CA TRP A 218 6.41 16.20 5.34
C TRP A 218 5.11 17.01 5.42
N ARG A 219 4.88 17.77 6.50
CA ARG A 219 3.67 18.62 6.66
C ARG A 219 3.69 19.83 5.73
N LYS A 220 4.88 20.28 5.31
CA LYS A 220 5.05 21.42 4.39
C LYS A 220 5.14 20.96 2.95
N ASN A 221 5.81 19.84 2.71
CA ASN A 221 6.00 19.27 1.38
C ASN A 221 5.82 17.75 1.45
N PRO A 222 4.57 17.25 1.38
CA PRO A 222 4.33 15.81 1.34
C PRO A 222 4.88 15.25 0.03
N VAL A 223 5.70 14.21 0.12
CA VAL A 223 6.33 13.56 -1.03
C VAL A 223 5.83 12.13 -1.12
N LEU A 224 5.51 11.69 -2.32
CA LEU A 224 5.35 10.28 -2.64
C LEU A 224 6.39 9.97 -3.70
N HIS A 225 7.31 9.08 -3.39
CA HIS A 225 8.28 8.60 -4.37
C HIS A 225 7.61 7.55 -5.25
N ASP A 226 7.84 7.63 -6.57
CA ASP A 226 7.28 6.66 -7.52
C ASP A 226 7.91 5.26 -7.38
#